data_AF-A0A1D2RBI8-F1
#
_entry.id   AF-A0A1D2RBI8-F1
#
_cell.length_a   1.000
_cell.length_b   1.000
_cell.length_c   1.000
_cell.angle_alpha   90.00
_cell.angle_beta   90.00
_cell.angle_gamma   90.00
#
_symmetry.space_group_name_H-M   'P 1'
#
loop_
_entity.id
_entity.type
_entity.pdbx_description
1 polymer ?
#
loop_
_entity_poly.entity_id
_entity_poly.type
_entity_poly.pdbx_seq_one_letter_code
_entity_poly.pdbx_strand_id
1 'polypeptide(L)'
;MEISSIFSSVDSGVGYSVLQAEMVEILGLKLECCKREGITVGDGTQIEVYKHDVKVDVANQEFGATIGFSRQLGIGFNIIGRLSIFEKFKICFDEPEQIVEFFPK
;
A
#
# COMPACT_ATOMS: atom_id res chain seq x y z
N MET A 1 -5.82 -18.79 -7.10
CA MET A 1 -5.06 -17.64 -6.57
C MET A 1 -5.65 -17.39 -5.19
N GLU A 2 -4.85 -17.57 -4.15
CA GLU A 2 -5.31 -17.46 -2.77
C GLU A 2 -5.46 -15.98 -2.41
N ILE A 3 -6.55 -15.61 -1.75
CA ILE A 3 -6.75 -14.23 -1.29
C ILE A 3 -6.04 -14.11 0.06
N SER A 4 -5.03 -13.26 0.14
CA SER A 4 -4.32 -12.96 1.37
C SER A 4 -4.83 -11.66 1.98
N SER A 5 -5.24 -11.70 3.25
CA SER A 5 -5.63 -10.49 3.99
C SER A 5 -4.41 -9.85 4.65
N ILE A 6 -4.27 -8.54 4.48
CA ILE A 6 -3.08 -7.77 4.90
C ILE A 6 -3.54 -6.59 5.77
N PHE A 7 -3.00 -6.49 6.98
CA PHE A 7 -3.18 -5.30 7.81
C PHE A 7 -2.24 -4.19 7.38
N SER A 8 -2.78 -2.98 7.23
CA SER A 8 -2.05 -1.79 6.80
C SER A 8 -2.62 -0.53 7.45
N SER A 9 -1.74 0.44 7.73
CA SER A 9 -2.13 1.77 8.17
C SER A 9 -2.52 2.63 6.97
N VAL A 10 -3.62 3.37 7.09
CA VAL A 10 -4.09 4.30 6.05
C VAL A 10 -3.46 5.67 6.29
N ASP A 11 -2.66 6.15 5.34
CA ASP A 11 -1.89 7.38 5.50
C ASP A 11 -2.10 8.33 4.32
N SER A 12 -2.84 9.40 4.56
CA SER A 12 -3.09 10.45 3.56
C SER A 12 -1.86 11.28 3.21
N GLY A 13 -0.79 11.23 4.02
CA GLY A 13 0.49 11.91 3.79
C GLY A 13 1.37 11.20 2.74
N VAL A 14 1.14 9.91 2.50
CA VAL A 14 2.00 9.08 1.63
C VAL A 14 1.45 8.98 0.21
N GLY A 15 2.36 9.06 -0.77
CA GLY A 15 2.02 8.93 -2.20
C GLY A 15 1.66 7.50 -2.60
N TYR A 16 2.60 6.58 -2.53
CA TYR A 16 2.40 5.17 -2.88
C TYR A 16 2.00 4.36 -1.65
N SER A 17 1.11 3.38 -1.83
CA SER A 17 1.01 2.29 -0.85
C SER A 17 2.30 1.47 -0.87
N VAL A 18 2.89 1.23 0.31
CA VAL A 18 4.13 0.46 0.46
C VAL A 18 3.92 -0.64 1.48
N LEU A 19 4.11 -1.89 1.03
CA LEU A 19 4.09 -3.07 1.87
C LEU A 19 5.52 -3.51 2.20
N GLN A 20 5.66 -4.28 3.27
CA GLN A 20 6.90 -4.97 3.58
C GLN A 20 7.25 -5.96 2.47
N ALA A 21 8.54 -6.08 2.16
CA ALA A 21 9.02 -6.91 1.06
C ALA A 21 8.66 -8.40 1.19
N GLU A 22 8.53 -8.90 2.41
CA GLU A 22 8.12 -10.26 2.76
C GLU A 22 6.71 -10.58 2.21
N MET A 23 5.87 -9.56 2.03
CA MET A 23 4.54 -9.71 1.46
C MET A 23 4.57 -10.11 -0.03
N VAL A 24 5.68 -9.86 -0.74
CA VAL A 24 5.84 -10.32 -2.12
C VAL A 24 5.72 -11.83 -2.22
N GLU A 25 6.31 -12.57 -1.28
CA GLU A 25 6.28 -14.03 -1.27
C GLU A 25 4.87 -14.56 -0.96
N ILE A 26 4.17 -13.91 -0.02
CA ILE A 26 2.78 -14.22 0.31
C ILE A 26 1.86 -14.06 -0.90
N LEU A 27 2.11 -13.03 -1.71
CA LEU A 27 1.38 -12.78 -2.96
C LEU A 27 1.82 -13.68 -4.13
N GLY A 28 2.79 -14.58 -3.92
CA GLY A 28 3.35 -15.46 -4.96
C GLY A 28 4.15 -14.69 -6.03
N LEU A 29 4.61 -13.49 -5.70
CA LEU A 29 5.37 -12.61 -6.57
C LEU A 29 6.88 -12.75 -6.30
N LYS A 30 7.69 -12.10 -7.14
CA LYS A 30 9.15 -12.02 -7.01
C LYS A 30 9.60 -10.58 -7.14
N LEU A 31 10.43 -10.09 -6.21
CA LEU A 31 10.91 -8.70 -6.20
C LEU A 31 11.67 -8.35 -7.48
N GLU A 32 12.33 -9.33 -8.10
CA GLU A 32 13.09 -9.18 -9.33
C GLU A 32 12.22 -8.80 -10.53
N CYS A 33 10.92 -9.10 -10.49
CA CYS A 33 9.96 -8.73 -11.52
C CYS A 33 9.37 -7.31 -11.32
N CYS A 34 9.72 -6.65 -10.23
CA CYS A 34 9.21 -5.33 -9.87
C CYS A 34 10.08 -4.20 -10.43
N LYS A 35 9.48 -3.06 -10.73
CA LYS A 35 10.21 -1.86 -11.14
C LYS A 35 10.80 -1.17 -9.91
N ARG A 36 12.12 -1.05 -9.84
CA ARG A 36 12.83 -0.36 -8.76
C ARG A 36 12.73 1.16 -8.91
N GLU A 37 12.52 1.85 -7.80
CA GLU A 37 12.50 3.31 -7.70
C GLU A 37 12.97 3.75 -6.31
N GLY A 38 13.79 4.79 -6.26
CA GLY A 38 14.14 5.45 -5.00
C GLY A 38 13.09 6.49 -4.63
N ILE A 39 12.61 6.48 -3.39
CA ILE A 39 11.66 7.47 -2.88
C ILE A 39 12.18 8.10 -1.59
N THR A 40 11.86 9.38 -1.38
CA THR A 40 12.06 10.06 -0.09
C THR A 40 10.88 9.78 0.83
N VAL A 41 11.14 9.33 2.05
CA VAL A 41 10.09 9.18 3.09
C VAL A 41 10.05 10.40 4.02
N GLY A 42 9.10 10.40 4.97
CA GLY A 42 8.78 11.58 5.78
C GLY A 42 9.93 12.13 6.64
N ASP A 43 10.94 11.33 6.95
CA ASP A 43 12.14 11.75 7.70
C ASP A 43 13.28 12.28 6.80
N GLY A 44 13.08 12.32 5.48
CA GLY A 44 14.07 12.73 4.49
C GLY A 44 14.99 11.62 3.98
N THR A 45 14.92 10.42 4.54
CA THR A 45 15.71 9.26 4.09
C THR A 45 15.24 8.78 2.71
N GLN A 46 16.19 8.30 1.90
CA GLN A 46 15.89 7.63 0.64
C GLN A 46 15.78 6.13 0.87
N ILE A 47 14.68 5.53 0.39
CA ILE A 47 14.49 4.07 0.39
C ILE A 47 14.24 3.56 -1.02
N GLU A 48 14.66 2.32 -1.28
CA GLU A 48 14.34 1.58 -2.49
C GLU A 48 12.96 0.94 -2.35
N VAL A 49 12.10 1.20 -3.34
CA VAL A 49 10.79 0.60 -3.48
C VAL A 49 10.72 -0.18 -4.79
N TYR A 50 10.16 -1.37 -4.70
CA TYR A 50 9.93 -2.30 -5.80
C TYR A 50 8.45 -2.23 -6.15
N LYS A 51 8.10 -1.58 -7.27
CA LYS A 51 6.71 -1.38 -7.67
C LYS A 51 6.19 -2.52 -8.54
N HIS A 52 4.98 -2.97 -8.25
CA HIS A 52 4.27 -3.96 -9.04
C HIS A 52 2.77 -3.66 -9.06
N ASP A 53 2.13 -3.98 -10.18
CA ASP A 53 0.67 -3.89 -10.27
C ASP A 53 0.05 -5.18 -9.74
N VAL A 54 -0.80 -5.06 -8.73
CA VAL A 54 -1.50 -6.19 -8.10
C VAL A 54 -3.00 -5.96 -8.13
N LYS A 55 -3.76 -7.05 -8.16
CA LYS A 55 -5.21 -6.99 -7.95
C LYS A 55 -5.47 -6.89 -6.45
N VAL A 56 -6.24 -5.89 -6.04
CA VAL A 56 -6.63 -5.67 -4.65
C VAL A 56 -8.15 -5.73 -4.51
N ASP A 57 -8.62 -6.07 -3.33
CA ASP A 57 -10.00 -5.89 -2.89
C ASP A 57 -9.98 -4.98 -1.67
N VAL A 58 -10.55 -3.78 -1.82
CA VAL A 58 -10.70 -2.80 -0.74
C VAL A 58 -12.15 -2.37 -0.70
N ALA A 59 -12.78 -2.46 0.47
CA ALA A 59 -14.18 -2.11 0.67
C ALA A 59 -15.15 -2.82 -0.32
N ASN A 60 -14.89 -4.09 -0.63
CA ASN A 60 -15.64 -4.92 -1.59
C ASN A 60 -15.55 -4.42 -3.04
N GLN A 61 -14.50 -3.68 -3.38
CA GLN A 61 -14.22 -3.23 -4.73
C GLN A 61 -12.89 -3.81 -5.20
N GLU A 62 -12.97 -4.64 -6.25
CA GLU A 62 -11.80 -5.20 -6.90
C GLU A 62 -11.25 -4.24 -7.98
N PHE A 63 -9.94 -3.96 -7.94
CA PHE A 63 -9.26 -3.17 -8.96
C PHE A 63 -7.76 -3.46 -9.01
N GLY A 64 -7.11 -3.03 -10.10
CA GLY A 64 -5.65 -3.04 -10.19
C GLY A 64 -5.05 -1.84 -9.48
N ALA A 65 -4.02 -2.06 -8.68
CA ALA A 65 -3.30 -1.01 -7.94
C ALA A 65 -1.80 -1.20 -8.06
N THR A 66 -1.06 -0.10 -8.27
CA THR A 66 0.39 -0.11 -8.18
C THR A 66 0.80 -0.05 -6.72
N ILE A 67 1.42 -1.13 -6.23
CA ILE A 67 1.88 -1.27 -4.85
C ILE A 67 3.41 -1.32 -4.83
N GLY A 68 4.00 -0.57 -3.92
CA GLY A 68 5.42 -0.64 -3.61
C GLY A 68 5.72 -1.72 -2.59
N PHE A 69 6.86 -2.38 -2.72
CA PHE A 69 7.41 -3.29 -1.72
C PHE A 69 8.78 -2.79 -1.29
N SER A 70 9.10 -2.81 0.00
CA SER A 70 10.42 -2.37 0.46
C SER A 70 10.92 -3.18 1.65
N ARG A 71 12.21 -3.52 1.61
CA ARG A 71 12.97 -4.06 2.76
C ARG A 71 13.42 -2.96 3.74
N GLN A 72 13.30 -1.70 3.32
CA GLN A 72 13.83 -0.52 4.01
C GLN A 72 12.73 0.33 4.64
N LEU A 73 11.45 -0.12 4.59
CA LEU A 73 10.34 0.63 5.17
C LEU A 73 10.53 0.85 6.68
N GLY A 74 11.11 -0.11 7.40
CA GLY A 74 11.70 0.11 8.74
C GLY A 74 10.74 0.41 9.90
N ILE A 75 9.44 0.60 9.65
CA ILE A 75 8.43 0.99 10.67
C ILE A 75 7.61 -0.17 11.22
N GLY A 76 7.77 -1.39 10.70
CA GLY A 76 7.11 -2.59 11.23
C GLY A 76 5.64 -2.78 10.83
N PHE A 77 5.08 -1.92 9.97
CA PHE A 77 3.73 -2.08 9.40
C PHE A 77 3.69 -1.68 7.93
N ASN A 78 2.61 -2.07 7.25
CA ASN A 78 2.33 -1.72 5.86
C ASN A 78 1.57 -0.37 5.77
N ILE A 79 1.71 0.36 4.66
CA ILE A 79 1.05 1.64 4.45
C ILE A 79 0.18 1.61 3.19
N ILE A 80 -1.04 2.14 3.30
CA ILE A 80 -1.93 2.48 2.19
C ILE A 80 -1.85 3.99 1.94
N GLY A 81 -1.36 4.35 0.76
CA GLY A 81 -1.19 5.73 0.31
C GLY A 81 -2.18 6.14 -0.78
N ARG A 82 -2.01 7.36 -1.28
CA ARG A 82 -2.98 8.02 -2.17
C ARG A 82 -3.13 7.38 -3.55
N LEU A 83 -2.03 7.05 -4.21
CA LEU A 83 -2.04 6.55 -5.59
C LEU A 83 -2.75 5.19 -5.68
N SER A 84 -3.52 4.97 -6.74
CA SER A 84 -4.32 3.77 -7.00
C SER A 84 -5.49 3.51 -6.04
N ILE A 85 -5.31 3.68 -4.72
CA ILE A 85 -6.35 3.38 -3.73
C ILE A 85 -7.22 4.59 -3.45
N PHE A 86 -6.68 5.70 -2.93
CA PHE A 86 -7.51 6.87 -2.56
C PHE A 86 -8.17 7.52 -3.78
N GLU A 87 -7.63 7.29 -4.97
CA GLU A 87 -8.25 7.73 -6.22
C GLU A 87 -9.64 7.11 -6.43
N LYS A 88 -9.85 5.87 -5.95
CA LYS A 88 -11.11 5.12 -6.09
C LYS A 88 -12.14 5.40 -4.99
N PHE A 89 -11.72 6.00 -3.88
CA PHE A 89 -12.57 6.23 -2.72
C PHE A 89 -12.60 7.69 -2.28
N LYS A 90 -13.70 8.13 -1.71
CA LYS A 90 -13.67 9.20 -0.70
C LYS A 90 -13.38 8.53 0.63
N ILE A 91 -12.34 8.99 1.33
CA ILE A 91 -11.91 8.41 2.60
C ILE A 91 -12.23 9.38 3.73
N CYS A 92 -12.82 8.89 4.81
CA CYS A 92 -13.11 9.66 6.01
C CYS A 92 -12.38 9.03 7.20
N PHE A 93 -11.71 9.87 7.99
CA PHE A 93 -11.14 9.48 9.27
C PHE A 93 -12.05 10.05 10.35
N ASP A 94 -12.77 9.19 11.04
CA ASP A 94 -13.60 9.56 12.19
C ASP A 94 -12.79 9.28 13.46
N GLU A 95 -12.08 10.32 13.91
CA GLU A 95 -11.17 10.24 15.05
C GLU A 95 -11.89 9.90 16.37
N PRO A 96 -13.04 10.52 16.72
CA PRO A 96 -13.80 10.11 17.90
C PRO A 96 -14.14 8.62 17.95
N GLU A 97 -14.52 8.03 16.82
CA GLU A 97 -14.91 6.61 16.72
C GLU A 97 -13.73 5.67 16.40
N GLN A 98 -12.55 6.23 16.11
CA GLN A 98 -11.34 5.49 15.68
C GLN A 98 -11.60 4.58 14.47
N ILE A 99 -12.44 5.04 13.53
CA ILE A 99 -12.77 4.32 12.29
C ILE A 99 -12.27 5.06 11.05
N VAL A 100 -11.94 4.28 10.03
CA VAL A 100 -11.67 4.80 8.69
C VAL A 100 -12.73 4.24 7.75
N GLU A 101 -13.47 5.15 7.11
CA GLU A 101 -14.51 4.81 6.15
C GLU A 101 -14.02 5.00 4.73
N PHE A 102 -14.32 4.02 3.87
CA PHE A 102 -14.03 4.06 2.44
C PHE A 102 -15.35 4.10 1.67
N PHE A 103 -15.61 5.20 0.98
CA PHE A 103 -16.79 5.39 0.14
C PHE A 103 -16.38 5.27 -1.34
N PRO A 104 -16.80 4.23 -2.07
CA PRO A 104 -16.50 4.08 -3.50
C PRO A 104 -16.93 5.31 -4.32
N LYS A 105 -16.14 5.67 -5.32
CA LYS A 105 -16.47 6.69 -6.33
C LYS A 105 -17.05 6.10 -7.61
#